data_AF-A0A922FTI1-F1
#
_entry.id   AF-A0A922FTI1-F1
#
_cell.length_a   1.000
_cell.length_b   1.000
_cell.length_c   1.000
_cell.angle_alpha   90.00
_cell.angle_beta   90.00
_cell.angle_gamma   90.00
#
_symmetry.space_group_name_H-M   'P 1'
#
loop_
_entity.id
_entity.type
_entity.pdbx_description
1 polymer ?
#
loop_
_entity_poly.entity_id
_entity_poly.type
_entity_poly.pdbx_seq_one_letter_code
_entity_poly.pdbx_strand_id
1 'polypeptide(L)'
;MEACMGFLDRLDPDILLKIFTYVDDPYDLVRVSSISRSWQHFVIANGLWKQLCLRKFSQLSRVAHVVELNKCWAVDAVQVGSSYSKEWEYLERDDRAYALLARASTTFTDRDCILKAISASSTDNYPQESIYNTLHPANNVRWRASYWSSKGQSNPAVPETLEYKLVDEFCVITEINLRPFQVYFDKGLPICSAKSVRFRVGHPKSPTDSGNDLPGYSLPDSADDKFVWTYTSQEFPMAQVCFSTTFFTL
;
A
#
# COMPACT_ATOMS: atom_id res chain seq x y z
N MET A 1 53.66 1.86 14.52
CA MET A 1 52.22 2.13 14.71
C MET A 1 51.51 1.25 13.71
N GLU A 2 51.04 0.08 14.12
CA GLU A 2 50.29 -0.80 13.23
C GLU A 2 48.99 -0.09 12.83
N ALA A 3 48.84 0.19 11.55
CA ALA A 3 47.55 0.60 11.01
C ALA A 3 46.56 -0.53 11.33
N CYS A 4 45.62 -0.27 12.24
CA CYS A 4 44.61 -1.25 12.58
C CYS A 4 43.73 -1.46 11.34
N MET A 5 44.05 -2.48 10.54
CA MET A 5 43.31 -2.85 9.34
C MET A 5 41.83 -3.02 9.71
N GLY A 6 40.94 -2.34 9.01
CA GLY A 6 39.51 -2.43 9.26
C GLY A 6 39.02 -3.85 9.02
N PHE A 7 37.92 -4.26 9.66
CA PHE A 7 37.33 -5.59 9.44
C PHE A 7 37.00 -5.85 7.95
N LEU A 8 36.66 -4.79 7.21
CA LEU A 8 36.48 -4.84 5.75
C LEU A 8 37.76 -5.18 4.98
N ASP A 9 38.93 -4.80 5.49
CA ASP A 9 40.23 -5.02 4.84
C ASP A 9 40.84 -6.38 5.21
N ARG A 10 40.25 -7.09 6.17
CA ARG A 10 40.76 -8.36 6.71
C ARG A 10 40.03 -9.59 6.16
N LEU A 11 38.86 -9.40 5.56
CA LEU A 11 38.02 -10.48 5.07
C LEU A 11 37.70 -10.27 3.59
N ASP A 12 37.57 -11.37 2.88
CA ASP A 12 37.16 -11.36 1.48
C ASP A 12 35.76 -10.71 1.33
N PRO A 13 35.55 -9.81 0.36
CA PRO A 13 34.27 -9.14 0.13
C PRO A 13 33.08 -10.09 -0.02
N ASP A 14 33.27 -11.28 -0.61
CA ASP A 14 32.21 -12.26 -0.79
C ASP A 14 31.79 -12.91 0.53
N ILE A 15 32.77 -13.14 1.43
CA ILE A 15 32.52 -13.63 2.78
C ILE A 15 31.77 -12.57 3.59
N LEU A 16 32.21 -11.31 3.50
CA LEU A 16 31.54 -10.19 4.16
C LEU A 16 30.09 -10.06 3.67
N LEU A 17 29.88 -10.07 2.35
CA LEU A 17 28.55 -10.01 1.76
C LEU A 17 27.66 -11.13 2.30
N LYS A 18 28.17 -12.37 2.32
CA LYS A 18 27.44 -13.51 2.85
C LYS A 18 27.09 -13.34 4.33
N ILE A 19 28.00 -12.81 5.16
CA ILE A 19 27.69 -12.50 6.57
C ILE A 19 26.55 -11.48 6.66
N PHE A 20 26.61 -10.40 5.87
CA PHE A 20 25.59 -9.36 5.89
C PHE A 20 24.25 -9.80 5.32
N THR A 21 24.20 -10.82 4.47
CA THR A 21 22.93 -11.42 4.05
C THR A 21 22.17 -12.10 5.19
N TYR A 22 22.80 -12.37 6.34
CA TYR A 22 22.12 -12.88 7.53
C TYR A 22 21.62 -11.77 8.48
N VAL A 23 21.89 -10.50 8.19
CA VAL A 23 21.35 -9.39 8.98
C VAL A 23 19.89 -9.19 8.62
N ASP A 24 18.99 -9.41 9.58
CA ASP A 24 17.53 -9.33 9.38
C ASP A 24 16.89 -8.08 10.01
N ASP A 25 17.59 -7.42 10.92
CA ASP A 25 17.14 -6.20 11.57
C ASP A 25 17.64 -4.96 10.78
N PRO A 26 16.72 -4.12 10.26
CA PRO A 26 17.07 -2.81 9.72
C PRO A 26 17.98 -1.98 10.63
N TYR A 27 17.78 -2.01 11.96
CA TYR A 27 18.59 -1.21 12.88
C TYR A 27 20.06 -1.61 12.89
N ASP A 28 20.37 -2.90 12.72
CA ASP A 28 21.75 -3.39 12.63
C ASP A 28 22.42 -2.90 11.35
N LEU A 29 21.70 -2.90 10.23
CA LEU A 29 22.24 -2.40 8.96
C LEU A 29 22.50 -0.88 8.99
N VAL A 30 21.67 -0.11 9.70
CA VAL A 30 21.95 1.33 9.98
C VAL A 30 23.20 1.50 10.82
N ARG A 31 23.41 0.65 11.84
CA ARG A 31 24.61 0.73 12.68
C ARG A 31 25.86 0.45 11.85
N VAL A 32 25.82 -0.58 11.00
CA VAL A 32 26.91 -0.94 10.08
C VAL A 32 27.25 0.22 9.16
N SER A 33 26.26 0.83 8.51
CA SER A 33 26.49 1.96 7.61
C SER A 33 27.04 3.20 8.32
N SER A 34 26.82 3.32 9.64
CA SER A 34 27.29 4.44 10.46
C SER A 34 28.73 4.30 10.97
N ILE A 35 29.38 3.14 10.77
CA ILE A 35 30.74 2.89 11.28
C ILE A 35 31.79 3.75 10.56
N SER A 36 31.74 3.80 9.23
CA SER A 36 32.63 4.64 8.41
C SER A 36 32.08 4.82 6.99
N ARG A 37 32.69 5.72 6.22
CA ARG A 37 32.35 5.90 4.79
C ARG A 37 32.59 4.64 3.96
N SER A 38 33.62 3.86 4.27
CA SER A 38 33.90 2.59 3.58
C SER A 38 32.78 1.56 3.83
N TRP A 39 32.26 1.51 5.06
CA TRP A 39 31.12 0.67 5.41
C TRP A 39 29.85 1.12 4.71
N GLN A 40 29.56 2.42 4.72
CA GLN A 40 28.43 2.97 3.99
C GLN A 40 28.51 2.65 2.49
N HIS A 41 29.67 2.86 1.87
CA HIS A 41 29.88 2.55 0.45
C HIS A 41 29.73 1.05 0.17
N PHE A 42 30.20 0.18 1.07
CA PHE A 42 30.00 -1.27 0.94
C PHE A 42 28.51 -1.65 0.98
N VAL A 43 27.73 -1.06 1.89
CA VAL A 43 26.28 -1.29 1.99
C VAL A 43 25.55 -0.90 0.71
N ILE A 44 25.85 0.30 0.19
CA ILE A 44 25.24 0.86 -1.03
C ILE A 44 25.65 0.04 -2.27
N ALA A 45 26.95 -0.21 -2.44
CA ALA A 45 27.49 -0.92 -3.59
C ALA A 45 26.94 -2.34 -3.74
N ASN A 46 26.69 -3.01 -2.62
CA ASN A 46 26.14 -4.37 -2.59
C ASN A 46 24.60 -4.41 -2.50
N GLY A 47 23.93 -3.26 -2.38
CA GLY A 47 22.47 -3.18 -2.32
C GLY A 47 21.87 -3.94 -1.13
N LEU A 48 22.52 -3.92 0.04
CA LEU A 48 22.10 -4.73 1.19
C LEU A 48 20.69 -4.38 1.67
N TRP A 49 20.30 -3.10 1.61
CA TRP A 49 18.93 -2.66 1.92
C TRP A 49 17.90 -3.27 0.97
N LYS A 50 18.20 -3.33 -0.32
CA LYS A 50 17.34 -3.95 -1.33
C LYS A 50 17.19 -5.45 -1.04
N GLN A 51 18.28 -6.14 -0.73
CA GLN A 51 18.24 -7.56 -0.38
C GLN A 51 17.43 -7.83 0.90
N LEU A 52 17.59 -7.01 1.94
CA LEU A 52 16.80 -7.08 3.16
C LEU A 52 15.30 -6.92 2.88
N CYS A 53 14.94 -5.89 2.12
CA CYS A 53 13.56 -5.61 1.73
C CYS A 53 12.95 -6.73 0.89
N LEU A 54 13.67 -7.29 -0.09
CA LEU A 54 13.19 -8.39 -0.91
C LEU A 54 13.01 -9.69 -0.13
N ARG A 55 13.82 -9.94 0.90
CA ARG A 55 13.66 -11.09 1.80
C ARG A 55 12.42 -10.95 2.68
N LYS A 56 12.13 -9.75 3.18
CA LYS A 56 10.91 -9.49 3.97
C LYS A 56 9.65 -9.38 3.12
N PHE A 57 9.77 -8.78 1.93
CA PHE A 57 8.66 -8.50 1.00
C PHE A 57 9.08 -8.88 -0.42
N SER A 58 8.88 -10.14 -0.79
CA SER A 58 9.21 -10.66 -2.12
C SER A 58 8.48 -9.90 -3.25
N GLN A 59 7.32 -9.31 -2.95
CA GLN A 59 6.54 -8.50 -3.89
C GLN A 59 7.29 -7.26 -4.40
N LEU A 60 8.28 -6.74 -3.65
CA LEU A 60 9.12 -5.63 -4.08
C LEU A 60 10.03 -5.98 -5.28
N SER A 61 10.17 -7.27 -5.63
CA SER A 61 10.89 -7.70 -6.84
C SER A 61 10.28 -7.14 -8.13
N ARG A 62 9.00 -6.72 -8.09
CA ARG A 62 8.28 -6.13 -9.22
C ARG A 62 8.55 -4.64 -9.40
N VAL A 63 9.29 -4.00 -8.48
CA VAL A 63 9.63 -2.57 -8.58
C VAL A 63 10.61 -2.37 -9.73
N ALA A 64 10.15 -1.70 -10.78
CA ALA A 64 10.94 -1.47 -11.99
C ALA A 64 12.05 -0.42 -11.78
N HIS A 65 11.75 0.68 -11.10
CA HIS A 65 12.69 1.76 -10.81
C HIS A 65 12.18 2.64 -9.67
N VAL A 66 13.11 3.31 -8.98
CA VAL A 66 12.82 4.30 -7.94
C VAL A 66 12.94 5.71 -8.52
N VAL A 67 11.92 6.55 -8.32
CA VAL A 67 11.93 7.96 -8.72
C VAL A 67 11.82 8.84 -7.49
N GLU A 68 12.74 9.79 -7.34
CA GLU A 68 12.72 10.78 -6.26
C GLU A 68 12.09 12.08 -6.80
N LEU A 69 10.81 12.31 -6.49
CA LEU A 69 10.02 13.44 -7.02
C LEU A 69 10.58 14.82 -6.63
N ASN A 70 11.38 14.90 -5.58
CA ASN A 70 11.88 16.17 -5.02
C ASN A 70 13.09 16.78 -5.76
N LYS A 71 13.62 16.13 -6.80
CA LYS A 71 14.77 16.67 -7.56
C LYS A 71 14.40 17.38 -8.88
N CYS A 72 13.14 17.38 -9.28
CA CYS A 72 12.73 17.81 -10.62
C CYS A 72 12.50 19.33 -10.83
N TRP A 73 12.95 20.22 -9.93
CA TRP A 73 12.96 21.67 -10.20
C TRP A 73 14.38 22.27 -10.37
N ALA A 74 15.44 21.46 -10.27
CA ALA A 74 16.76 21.95 -10.67
C ALA A 74 16.89 21.81 -12.19
N VAL A 75 16.61 22.91 -12.89
CA VAL A 75 16.89 23.15 -14.30
C VAL A 75 18.16 22.40 -14.74
N ASP A 76 18.06 21.65 -15.84
CA ASP A 76 19.15 20.95 -16.53
C ASP A 76 20.40 21.82 -16.65
N ALA A 77 21.29 21.72 -15.66
CA ALA A 77 22.69 21.97 -15.88
C ALA A 77 23.21 20.71 -16.56
N VAL A 78 23.55 20.81 -17.84
CA VAL A 78 24.18 19.77 -18.65
C VAL A 78 25.42 19.24 -17.92
N GLN A 79 25.24 18.25 -17.05
CA GLN A 79 26.33 17.55 -16.39
C GLN A 79 26.79 16.45 -17.33
N VAL A 80 27.91 16.73 -17.99
CA VAL A 80 28.81 15.74 -18.57
C VAL A 80 29.43 14.95 -17.40
N GLY A 81 28.61 14.14 -16.74
CA GLY A 81 29.05 13.19 -15.71
C GLY A 81 29.49 11.88 -16.36
N SER A 82 30.60 11.30 -15.86
CA SER A 82 31.04 9.97 -16.26
C SER A 82 29.95 8.92 -15.96
N SER A 83 29.94 7.80 -16.70
CA SER A 83 28.99 6.70 -16.47
C SER A 83 28.99 6.23 -15.01
N TYR A 84 30.18 6.13 -14.41
CA TYR A 84 30.39 5.76 -13.01
C TYR A 84 29.70 6.70 -12.01
N SER A 85 29.71 8.03 -12.28
CA SER A 85 29.04 9.00 -11.41
C SER A 85 27.53 8.79 -11.43
N LYS A 86 26.95 8.55 -12.61
CA LYS A 86 25.51 8.35 -12.77
C LYS A 86 25.07 7.02 -12.14
N GLU A 87 25.82 5.94 -12.36
CA GLU A 87 25.58 4.62 -11.77
C GLU A 87 25.58 4.68 -10.24
N TRP A 88 26.56 5.38 -9.65
CA TRP A 88 26.64 5.53 -8.21
C TRP A 88 25.44 6.30 -7.64
N GLU A 89 25.00 7.38 -8.30
CA GLU A 89 23.81 8.10 -7.89
C GLU A 89 22.53 7.24 -7.96
N TYR A 90 22.41 6.32 -8.94
CA TYR A 90 21.30 5.37 -8.98
C TYR A 90 21.33 4.44 -7.77
N LEU A 91 22.51 3.91 -7.42
CA LEU A 91 22.66 3.04 -6.24
C LEU A 91 22.31 3.79 -4.95
N GLU A 92 22.76 5.03 -4.78
CA GLU A 92 22.40 5.84 -3.61
C GLU A 92 20.90 6.13 -3.53
N ARG A 93 20.24 6.38 -4.67
CA ARG A 93 18.79 6.61 -4.73
C ARG A 93 18.01 5.36 -4.35
N ASP A 94 18.38 4.21 -4.92
CA ASP A 94 17.79 2.91 -4.57
C ASP A 94 18.02 2.60 -3.07
N ASP A 95 19.25 2.74 -2.60
CA ASP A 95 19.64 2.49 -1.21
C ASP A 95 18.78 3.27 -0.22
N ARG A 96 18.61 4.58 -0.45
CA ARG A 96 17.76 5.45 0.38
C ARG A 96 16.31 5.01 0.38
N ALA A 97 15.74 4.68 -0.79
CA ALA A 97 14.36 4.25 -0.89
C ALA A 97 14.13 2.92 -0.17
N TYR A 98 15.01 1.93 -0.38
CA TYR A 98 14.91 0.65 0.31
C TYR A 98 15.18 0.76 1.81
N ALA A 99 16.07 1.65 2.26
CA ALA A 99 16.29 1.92 3.68
C ALA A 99 15.04 2.54 4.34
N LEU A 100 14.37 3.48 3.66
CA LEU A 100 13.12 4.06 4.13
C LEU A 100 12.00 3.01 4.18
N LEU A 101 11.89 2.15 3.16
CA LEU A 101 10.94 1.04 3.15
C LEU A 101 11.20 0.04 4.28
N ALA A 102 12.46 -0.36 4.47
CA ALA A 102 12.85 -1.27 5.55
C ALA A 102 12.51 -0.67 6.92
N ARG A 103 12.77 0.62 7.12
CA ARG A 103 12.38 1.32 8.34
C ARG A 103 10.86 1.35 8.51
N ALA A 104 10.11 1.74 7.48
CA ALA A 104 8.65 1.75 7.51
C ALA A 104 8.09 0.37 7.88
N SER A 105 8.76 -0.71 7.43
CA SER A 105 8.35 -2.07 7.73
C SER A 105 8.42 -2.48 9.19
N THR A 106 9.29 -1.82 9.98
CA THR A 106 9.38 -2.07 11.43
C THR A 106 8.37 -1.25 12.23
N THR A 107 7.77 -0.24 11.62
CA THR A 107 6.87 0.71 12.28
C THR A 107 5.40 0.49 11.92
N PHE A 108 5.07 -0.57 11.18
CA PHE A 108 3.68 -0.88 10.88
C PHE A 108 2.90 -1.09 12.17
N THR A 109 1.97 -0.18 12.43
CA THR A 109 0.96 -0.37 13.46
C THR A 109 -0.19 -1.11 12.82
N ASP A 110 -0.62 -2.21 13.45
CA ASP A 110 -1.88 -2.88 13.11
C ASP A 110 -3.03 -1.90 13.34
N ARG A 111 -3.49 -1.27 12.26
CA ARG A 111 -4.51 -0.22 12.23
C ARG A 111 -5.31 -0.32 10.94
N ASP A 112 -6.51 0.23 10.99
CA ASP A 112 -7.34 0.38 9.80
C ASP A 112 -6.61 1.23 8.75
N CYS A 113 -6.46 0.67 7.56
CA CYS A 113 -5.80 1.32 6.43
C CYS A 113 -6.74 2.29 5.70
N ILE A 114 -8.03 2.34 6.04
CA ILE A 114 -9.02 3.21 5.40
C ILE A 114 -9.08 4.57 6.10
N LEU A 115 -8.85 5.64 5.34
CA LEU A 115 -8.98 7.03 5.79
C LEU A 115 -10.41 7.55 5.71
N LYS A 116 -11.01 7.46 4.51
CA LYS A 116 -12.35 7.96 4.24
C LYS A 116 -13.02 7.21 3.10
N ALA A 117 -14.34 7.15 3.14
CA ALA A 117 -15.15 6.75 2.00
C ALA A 117 -15.10 7.85 0.93
N ILE A 118 -14.93 7.45 -0.33
CA ILE A 118 -14.88 8.35 -1.49
C ILE A 118 -16.25 8.36 -2.15
N SER A 119 -16.69 7.21 -2.64
CA SER A 119 -17.91 7.10 -3.43
C SER A 119 -18.49 5.68 -3.39
N ALA A 120 -19.76 5.55 -3.76
CA ALA A 120 -20.40 4.29 -4.06
C ALA A 120 -21.06 4.38 -5.44
N SER A 121 -21.08 3.29 -6.21
CA SER A 121 -21.75 3.22 -7.51
C SER A 121 -23.23 3.61 -7.43
N SER A 122 -23.88 3.20 -6.35
CA SER A 122 -25.25 3.57 -6.02
C SER A 122 -25.46 3.59 -4.50
N THR A 123 -26.58 4.15 -4.08
CA THR A 123 -27.05 4.11 -2.69
C THR A 123 -28.56 4.17 -2.71
N ASP A 124 -29.25 3.23 -2.08
CA ASP A 124 -30.72 3.18 -2.11
C ASP A 124 -31.32 4.35 -1.32
N ASN A 125 -31.24 4.26 0.01
CA ASN A 125 -31.82 5.25 0.91
C ASN A 125 -30.75 6.24 1.41
N TYR A 126 -30.31 7.17 0.55
CA TYR A 126 -29.32 8.17 0.93
C TYR A 126 -29.94 9.28 1.83
N PRO A 127 -29.26 9.74 2.89
CA PRO A 127 -27.96 9.30 3.43
C PRO A 127 -28.00 8.12 4.41
N GLN A 128 -29.19 7.56 4.70
CA GLN A 128 -29.45 6.56 5.73
C GLN A 128 -28.56 5.32 5.58
N GLU A 129 -28.36 4.86 4.35
CA GLU A 129 -27.68 3.61 3.99
C GLU A 129 -26.41 3.91 3.15
N SER A 130 -25.76 5.03 3.48
CA SER A 130 -24.57 5.49 2.74
C SER A 130 -23.31 4.69 3.06
N ILE A 131 -22.34 4.75 2.15
CA ILE A 131 -21.01 4.16 2.33
C ILE A 131 -20.31 4.61 3.62
N TYR A 132 -20.58 5.79 4.15
CA TYR A 132 -19.97 6.26 5.40
C TYR A 132 -20.26 5.35 6.60
N ASN A 133 -21.38 4.61 6.55
CA ASN A 133 -21.76 3.67 7.60
C ASN A 133 -20.87 2.42 7.65
N THR A 134 -20.13 2.09 6.57
CA THR A 134 -19.27 0.89 6.53
C THR A 134 -17.96 1.07 7.29
N LEU A 135 -17.59 2.33 7.60
CA LEU A 135 -16.38 2.67 8.35
C LEU A 135 -16.55 2.49 9.87
N HIS A 136 -17.77 2.21 10.33
CA HIS A 136 -18.05 1.99 11.74
C HIS A 136 -17.99 0.49 12.07
N PRO A 137 -17.17 0.07 13.06
CA PRO A 137 -17.07 -1.34 13.42
C PRO A 137 -18.34 -1.87 14.11
N ALA A 138 -19.18 -0.98 14.63
CA ALA A 138 -20.42 -1.33 15.31
C ALA A 138 -21.58 -1.47 14.32
N ASN A 139 -22.30 -2.59 14.37
CA ASN A 139 -23.51 -2.81 13.57
C ASN A 139 -24.60 -1.78 13.86
N ASN A 140 -24.58 -1.13 15.03
CA ASN A 140 -25.51 -0.08 15.39
C ASN A 140 -24.75 1.12 15.96
N VAL A 141 -24.94 2.29 15.35
CA VAL A 141 -24.40 3.57 15.85
C VAL A 141 -25.59 4.44 16.23
N ARG A 142 -25.66 4.85 17.51
CA ARG A 142 -26.75 5.73 18.03
C ARG A 142 -28.16 5.22 17.67
N TRP A 143 -28.41 3.92 17.87
CA TRP A 143 -29.70 3.25 17.61
C TRP A 143 -30.05 3.05 16.13
N ARG A 144 -29.12 3.32 15.21
CA ARG A 144 -29.30 3.11 13.79
C ARG A 144 -28.38 2.00 13.29
N ALA A 145 -28.91 1.12 12.46
CA ALA A 145 -28.12 0.12 11.78
C ALA A 145 -27.07 0.77 10.87
N SER A 146 -25.83 0.29 10.96
CA SER A 146 -24.68 0.81 10.23
C SER A 146 -24.35 -0.13 9.06
N TYR A 147 -24.90 0.19 7.89
CA TYR A 147 -24.66 -0.58 6.66
C TYR A 147 -24.77 0.34 5.44
N TRP A 148 -24.30 -0.18 4.32
CA TRP A 148 -24.56 0.37 2.99
C TRP A 148 -25.48 -0.57 2.21
N SER A 149 -26.35 0.01 1.38
CA SER A 149 -27.21 -0.70 0.44
C SER A 149 -27.09 -0.09 -0.95
N SER A 150 -27.17 -0.93 -1.98
CA SER A 150 -27.29 -0.46 -3.36
C SER A 150 -28.74 -0.24 -3.75
N LYS A 151 -28.98 0.59 -4.76
CA LYS A 151 -30.30 0.70 -5.43
C LYS A 151 -30.73 -0.60 -6.13
N GLY A 152 -29.82 -1.57 -6.21
CA GLY A 152 -29.96 -2.76 -7.01
C GLY A 152 -29.78 -2.48 -8.50
N GLN A 153 -29.64 -3.57 -9.25
CA GLN A 153 -29.41 -3.53 -10.68
C GLN A 153 -30.10 -4.72 -11.35
N SER A 154 -30.90 -4.43 -12.37
CA SER A 154 -31.64 -5.46 -13.11
C SER A 154 -30.71 -6.37 -13.90
N ASN A 155 -29.57 -5.83 -14.37
CA ASN A 155 -28.55 -6.62 -15.05
C ASN A 155 -27.55 -7.21 -14.03
N PRO A 156 -27.54 -8.53 -13.78
CA PRO A 156 -26.64 -9.15 -12.80
C PRO A 156 -25.16 -9.06 -13.19
N ALA A 157 -24.84 -8.68 -14.43
CA ALA A 157 -23.47 -8.50 -14.89
C ALA A 157 -22.87 -7.13 -14.50
N VAL A 158 -23.69 -6.18 -14.06
CA VAL A 158 -23.22 -4.86 -13.65
C VAL A 158 -22.92 -4.90 -12.15
N PRO A 159 -21.65 -4.72 -11.73
CA PRO A 159 -21.29 -4.76 -10.32
C PRO A 159 -21.68 -3.46 -9.61
N GLU A 160 -21.84 -3.57 -8.29
CA GLU A 160 -21.85 -2.40 -7.41
C GLU A 160 -20.46 -2.25 -6.75
N THR A 161 -20.01 -1.02 -6.59
CA THR A 161 -18.65 -0.69 -6.13
C THR A 161 -18.67 0.29 -4.96
N LEU A 162 -17.76 0.07 -4.02
CA LEU A 162 -17.48 0.98 -2.91
C LEU A 162 -16.03 1.40 -2.99
N GLU A 163 -15.79 2.71 -2.96
CA GLU A 163 -14.47 3.31 -3.10
C GLU A 163 -14.03 3.95 -1.79
N TYR A 164 -12.81 3.63 -1.37
CA TYR A 164 -12.21 4.12 -0.14
C TYR A 164 -10.82 4.70 -0.41
N LYS A 165 -10.47 5.75 0.33
CA LYS A 165 -9.13 6.33 0.36
C LYS A 165 -8.34 5.66 1.47
N LEU A 166 -7.11 5.24 1.19
CA LEU A 166 -6.20 4.73 2.21
C LEU A 166 -5.56 5.86 3.04
N VAL A 167 -5.12 5.56 4.26
CA VAL A 167 -4.51 6.52 5.21
C VAL A 167 -3.22 7.10 4.68
N ASP A 168 -2.31 6.23 4.23
CA ASP A 168 -0.99 6.61 3.78
C ASP A 168 -0.79 6.28 2.30
N GLU A 169 0.12 7.01 1.66
CA GLU A 169 0.58 6.72 0.29
C GLU A 169 1.23 5.33 0.17
N PHE A 170 1.71 4.80 1.30
CA PHE A 170 2.26 3.45 1.41
C PHE A 170 1.60 2.72 2.59
N CYS A 171 0.71 1.78 2.26
CA CYS A 171 0.05 0.90 3.22
C CYS A 171 0.33 -0.56 2.86
N VAL A 172 0.52 -1.41 3.88
CA VAL A 172 0.51 -2.86 3.70
C VAL A 172 -0.83 -3.40 4.15
N ILE A 173 -1.61 -3.88 3.19
CA ILE A 173 -2.89 -4.53 3.45
C ILE A 173 -2.59 -6.02 3.67
N THR A 174 -2.86 -6.52 4.86
CA THR A 174 -2.75 -7.94 5.20
C THR A 174 -4.09 -8.65 5.07
N GLU A 175 -5.15 -7.95 5.48
CA GLU A 175 -6.50 -8.48 5.61
C GLU A 175 -7.54 -7.44 5.21
N ILE A 176 -8.59 -7.91 4.53
CA ILE A 176 -9.79 -7.13 4.25
C ILE A 176 -10.96 -7.82 4.92
N ASN A 177 -11.63 -7.12 5.83
CA ASN A 177 -12.76 -7.64 6.59
C ASN A 177 -14.07 -7.09 6.01
N LEU A 178 -14.93 -7.98 5.51
CA LEU A 178 -16.28 -7.64 5.06
C LEU A 178 -17.31 -8.39 5.90
N ARG A 179 -18.30 -7.66 6.41
CA ARG A 179 -19.41 -8.23 7.17
C ARG A 179 -20.72 -7.99 6.42
N PRO A 180 -21.40 -9.05 5.94
CA PRO A 180 -22.78 -8.93 5.46
C PRO A 180 -23.73 -8.39 6.52
N PHE A 181 -24.71 -7.61 6.09
CA PHE A 181 -25.71 -7.05 7.00
C PHE A 181 -26.88 -8.01 7.15
N GLN A 182 -27.31 -8.28 8.39
CA GLN A 182 -28.53 -9.01 8.67
C GLN A 182 -29.67 -8.04 8.92
N VAL A 183 -30.75 -8.19 8.17
CA VAL A 183 -31.91 -7.29 8.25
C VAL A 183 -32.78 -7.68 9.45
N TYR A 184 -32.56 -7.01 10.58
CA TYR A 184 -33.25 -7.32 11.84
C TYR A 184 -34.73 -6.91 11.86
N PHE A 185 -35.16 -6.09 10.91
CA PHE A 185 -36.53 -5.55 10.83
C PHE A 185 -37.46 -6.33 9.91
N ASP A 186 -36.95 -7.31 9.15
CA ASP A 186 -37.73 -8.16 8.24
C ASP A 186 -38.01 -9.55 8.82
N LYS A 187 -39.19 -10.10 8.47
CA LYS A 187 -39.55 -11.47 8.83
C LYS A 187 -38.58 -12.45 8.16
N GLY A 188 -37.94 -13.30 8.97
CA GLY A 188 -36.97 -14.29 8.50
C GLY A 188 -35.51 -13.83 8.61
N LEU A 189 -35.26 -12.59 9.04
CA LEU A 189 -33.93 -12.03 9.30
C LEU A 189 -32.93 -12.28 8.16
N PRO A 190 -33.28 -11.89 6.91
CA PRO A 190 -32.46 -12.19 5.74
C PRO A 190 -31.08 -11.54 5.85
N ILE A 191 -30.07 -12.20 5.29
CA ILE A 191 -28.72 -11.68 5.20
C ILE A 191 -28.55 -11.04 3.82
N CYS A 192 -28.30 -9.75 3.81
CA CYS A 192 -27.99 -8.98 2.61
C CYS A 192 -26.49 -9.08 2.35
N SER A 193 -26.11 -10.04 1.50
CA SER A 193 -24.74 -10.21 1.01
C SER A 193 -24.70 -10.18 -0.51
N ALA A 194 -23.63 -9.62 -1.06
CA ALA A 194 -23.26 -9.87 -2.45
C ALA A 194 -23.05 -11.39 -2.68
N LYS A 195 -23.15 -11.84 -3.93
CA LYS A 195 -22.83 -13.23 -4.31
C LYS A 195 -21.33 -13.49 -4.27
N SER A 196 -20.56 -12.56 -4.80
CA SER A 196 -19.10 -12.55 -4.78
C SER A 196 -18.59 -11.12 -4.66
N VAL A 197 -17.35 -10.98 -4.22
CA VAL A 197 -16.64 -9.71 -4.10
C VAL A 197 -15.27 -9.81 -4.77
N ARG A 198 -14.76 -8.67 -5.23
CA ARG A 198 -13.42 -8.53 -5.79
C ARG A 198 -12.83 -7.23 -5.28
N PHE A 199 -11.54 -7.25 -4.95
CA PHE A 199 -10.82 -6.09 -4.46
C PHE A 199 -9.92 -5.54 -5.56
N ARG A 200 -9.92 -4.22 -5.70
CA ARG A 200 -9.02 -3.49 -6.59
C ARG A 200 -8.23 -2.47 -5.77
N VAL A 201 -6.93 -2.38 -6.03
CA VAL A 201 -6.05 -1.38 -5.41
C VAL A 201 -5.34 -0.63 -6.52
N GLY A 202 -5.22 0.69 -6.37
CA GLY A 202 -4.74 1.56 -7.42
C GLY A 202 -4.46 2.97 -6.91
N HIS A 203 -4.19 3.87 -7.83
CA HIS A 203 -3.92 5.27 -7.54
C HIS A 203 -4.69 6.19 -8.50
N PRO A 204 -4.94 7.46 -8.13
CA PRO A 204 -5.54 8.43 -9.02
C PRO A 204 -4.70 8.62 -10.31
N LYS A 205 -5.35 8.88 -11.45
CA LYS A 205 -4.66 9.19 -12.71
C LYS A 205 -3.94 10.54 -12.67
N SER A 206 -4.44 11.51 -11.90
CA SER A 206 -3.81 12.82 -11.71
C SER A 206 -3.61 13.12 -10.20
N PRO A 207 -2.48 13.74 -9.81
CA PRO A 207 -2.28 14.18 -8.42
C PRO A 207 -3.28 15.27 -8.01
N THR A 208 -3.78 16.06 -8.96
CA THR A 208 -4.65 17.23 -8.73
C THR A 208 -6.11 16.84 -8.43
N ASP A 209 -6.55 15.64 -8.82
CA ASP A 209 -7.88 15.12 -8.48
C ASP A 209 -8.02 14.70 -7.02
N SER A 210 -6.94 14.77 -6.24
CA SER A 210 -6.95 14.43 -4.81
C SER A 210 -7.43 15.57 -3.89
N GLY A 211 -7.63 16.79 -4.41
CA GLY A 211 -7.79 18.01 -3.59
C GLY A 211 -8.92 18.98 -3.92
N ASN A 212 -9.72 18.79 -4.98
CA ASN A 212 -10.88 19.66 -5.24
C ASN A 212 -12.19 18.98 -4.83
N ASP A 213 -12.40 18.97 -3.50
CA ASP A 213 -13.68 18.68 -2.87
C ASP A 213 -14.68 19.82 -3.17
N LEU A 214 -15.45 19.70 -4.25
CA LEU A 214 -16.74 20.40 -4.39
C LEU A 214 -17.87 19.37 -4.27
N PRO A 215 -18.74 19.45 -3.24
CA PRO A 215 -19.88 18.57 -3.13
C PRO A 215 -20.99 19.11 -4.04
N GLY A 216 -21.01 18.66 -5.29
CA GLY A 216 -22.09 18.99 -6.20
C GLY A 216 -21.77 18.68 -7.65
N TYR A 217 -22.50 17.72 -8.19
CA TYR A 217 -22.70 17.52 -9.64
C TYR A 217 -21.46 17.05 -10.43
N SER A 218 -20.88 15.92 -10.06
CA SER A 218 -20.15 15.10 -11.04
C SER A 218 -21.03 13.92 -11.44
N LEU A 219 -21.26 13.73 -12.75
CA LEU A 219 -21.91 12.54 -13.30
C LEU A 219 -21.23 11.25 -12.77
N PRO A 220 -21.91 10.09 -12.82
CA PRO A 220 -21.33 8.82 -12.43
C PRO A 220 -20.32 8.38 -13.50
N ASP A 221 -19.21 9.11 -13.62
CA ASP A 221 -18.05 8.62 -14.34
C ASP A 221 -17.55 7.38 -13.61
N SER A 222 -17.37 6.31 -14.37
CA SER A 222 -17.00 5.03 -13.84
C SER A 222 -15.69 5.13 -13.06
N ALA A 223 -15.54 4.34 -12.00
CA ALA A 223 -14.30 4.24 -11.22
C ALA A 223 -13.05 4.10 -12.10
N ASP A 224 -13.19 3.39 -13.24
CA ASP A 224 -12.13 3.10 -14.19
C ASP A 224 -11.66 4.35 -14.96
N ASP A 225 -12.45 5.42 -15.00
CA ASP A 225 -12.07 6.67 -15.65
C ASP A 225 -11.17 7.54 -14.78
N LYS A 226 -11.26 7.41 -13.44
CA LYS A 226 -10.52 8.27 -12.48
C LYS A 226 -9.26 7.62 -11.92
N PHE A 227 -9.23 6.30 -11.82
CA PHE A 227 -8.15 5.56 -11.16
C PHE A 227 -7.40 4.64 -12.13
N VAL A 228 -6.12 4.41 -11.83
CA VAL A 228 -5.32 3.33 -12.42
C VAL A 228 -5.26 2.19 -11.41
N TRP A 229 -5.91 1.08 -11.72
CA TRP A 229 -5.89 -0.13 -10.90
C TRP A 229 -4.64 -0.95 -11.18
N THR A 230 -3.74 -1.05 -10.21
CA THR A 230 -2.48 -1.81 -10.32
C THR A 230 -2.61 -3.23 -9.82
N TYR A 231 -3.62 -3.50 -9.00
CA TYR A 231 -3.94 -4.81 -8.47
C TYR A 231 -5.44 -5.09 -8.58
N THR A 232 -5.78 -6.32 -8.95
CA THR A 232 -7.14 -6.83 -8.96
C THR A 232 -7.12 -8.26 -8.46
N SER A 233 -7.88 -8.54 -7.42
CA SER A 233 -7.97 -9.89 -6.84
C SER A 233 -8.81 -10.84 -7.72
N GLN A 234 -8.75 -12.13 -7.41
CA GLN A 234 -9.79 -13.06 -7.84
C GLN A 234 -11.15 -12.68 -7.24
N GLU A 235 -12.22 -13.25 -7.79
CA GLU A 235 -13.54 -13.16 -7.15
C GLU A 235 -13.61 -14.13 -5.99
N PHE A 236 -13.99 -13.62 -4.84
CA PHE A 236 -14.24 -14.42 -3.65
C PHE A 236 -15.75 -14.58 -3.46
N PRO A 237 -16.25 -15.81 -3.31
CA PRO A 237 -17.65 -16.02 -2.96
C PRO A 237 -17.89 -15.51 -1.53
N MET A 238 -19.02 -14.84 -1.33
CA MET A 238 -19.41 -14.38 0.00
C MET A 238 -20.28 -15.44 0.69
N ALA A 239 -19.96 -15.74 1.94
CA ALA A 239 -20.79 -16.61 2.77
C ALA A 239 -22.06 -15.85 3.22
N GLN A 240 -23.19 -16.55 3.23
CA GLN A 240 -24.47 -16.03 3.73
C GLN A 240 -24.52 -16.12 5.26
N VAL A 241 -23.56 -15.50 5.95
CA VAL A 241 -23.46 -15.45 7.42
C VAL A 241 -23.13 -14.04 7.87
N CYS A 242 -23.67 -13.61 9.03
CA CYS A 242 -23.45 -12.26 9.56
C CYS A 242 -22.11 -12.10 10.31
N PHE A 243 -21.16 -13.02 10.13
CA PHE A 243 -19.82 -12.92 10.70
C PHE A 243 -18.89 -12.15 9.76
N SER A 244 -17.84 -11.54 10.31
CA SER A 244 -16.80 -10.92 9.48
C SER A 244 -16.13 -12.00 8.64
N THR A 245 -16.10 -11.82 7.33
CA THR A 245 -15.31 -12.65 6.42
C THR A 245 -14.00 -11.94 6.17
N THR A 246 -12.90 -12.60 6.54
CA THR A 246 -11.53 -12.08 6.36
C THR A 246 -10.97 -12.61 5.06
N PHE A 247 -10.55 -11.70 4.19
CA PHE A 247 -9.86 -11.99 2.94
C PHE A 247 -8.39 -11.59 3.07
N PHE A 248 -7.50 -12.55 2.88
CA PHE A 248 -6.06 -12.28 2.90
C PHE A 248 -5.60 -11.78 1.53
N THR A 249 -4.89 -10.67 1.52
CA THR A 249 -4.18 -10.17 0.34
C THR A 249 -2.80 -10.83 0.29
N LEU A 250 -2.51 -11.57 -0.79
CA LEU A 250 -1.21 -12.21 -1.06
C LEU A 250 -0.17 -11.22 -1.59
#